data_AF-X0WN44-F1
#
_entry.id   AF-X0WN44-F1
#
_cell.length_a   1.000
_cell.length_b   1.000
_cell.length_c   1.000
_cell.angle_alpha   90.00
_cell.angle_beta   90.00
_cell.angle_gamma   90.00
#
_symmetry.space_group_name_H-M   'P 1'
#
loop_
_entity.id
_entity.type
_entity.pdbx_description
1 polymer ?
#
loop_
_entity_poly.entity_id
_entity_poly.type
_entity_poly.pdbx_seq_one_letter_code
_entity_poly.pdbx_strand_id
1 'polypeptide(L)'
;RVDINSNIDVEKMEIRDSPRIRALVPALNEYFKDSAVIIMAHQSRPGNEDFTDLDIHAKEIEKQLGRPVKFVKDIYGEQAVQAIKDLKPGEVLVLNNIRKYEAEMKGYKDFSEAENLDMIKTLFPLVDYVIVDAFGAAHRAHASIVGWPKMMAGPITDKELDNLKKIMEAPDKPMAMLIGGAKAIDKFKAMKYNFDNEKLDYALCSGLTAILIFEALGKNMGEVNHNIIAKDLEANKDLIIDTYEKYKDKIL
;
A
#
# COMPACT_ATOMS: atom_id res chain seq x y z
N ARG A 1 5.85 11.49 2.61
CA ARG A 1 5.11 10.63 1.65
C ARG A 1 4.31 9.60 2.42
N VAL A 2 2.98 9.55 2.26
CA VAL A 2 2.08 8.67 3.05
C VAL A 2 1.13 7.91 2.13
N ASP A 3 0.54 6.80 2.59
CA ASP A 3 -0.59 6.17 1.89
C ASP A 3 -1.91 6.67 2.50
N ILE A 4 -2.68 7.45 1.75
CA ILE A 4 -4.03 7.93 2.12
C ILE A 4 -5.05 7.62 1.02
N ASN A 5 -4.70 6.76 0.06
CA ASN A 5 -5.61 6.36 -1.00
C ASN A 5 -6.82 5.66 -0.39
N SER A 6 -8.00 6.21 -0.64
CA SER A 6 -9.24 5.93 0.09
C SER A 6 -10.37 5.53 -0.86
N ASN A 7 -11.43 4.94 -0.30
CA ASN A 7 -12.62 4.61 -1.06
C ASN A 7 -13.48 5.86 -1.22
N ILE A 8 -13.61 6.34 -2.46
CA ILE A 8 -14.37 7.55 -2.79
C ILE A 8 -15.76 7.18 -3.31
N ASP A 9 -16.76 7.90 -2.83
CA ASP A 9 -18.05 8.02 -3.48
C ASP A 9 -17.91 8.99 -4.66
N VAL A 10 -17.79 8.47 -5.88
CA VAL A 10 -17.52 9.29 -7.08
C VAL A 10 -18.69 10.21 -7.45
N GLU A 11 -19.91 9.88 -7.03
CA GLU A 11 -21.09 10.72 -7.29
C GLU A 11 -21.11 11.95 -6.38
N LYS A 12 -20.70 11.78 -5.12
CA LYS A 12 -20.68 12.84 -4.11
C LYS A 12 -19.32 13.54 -4.00
N MET A 13 -18.28 12.92 -4.55
CA MET A 13 -16.88 13.32 -4.37
C MET A 13 -16.48 13.37 -2.88
N GLU A 14 -16.88 12.34 -2.13
CA GLU A 14 -16.65 12.23 -0.69
C GLU A 14 -15.92 10.93 -0.34
N ILE A 15 -15.11 10.93 0.71
CA ILE A 15 -14.47 9.71 1.20
C ILE A 15 -15.48 8.92 2.04
N ARG A 16 -15.80 7.68 1.62
CA ARG A 16 -16.72 6.79 2.35
C ARG A 16 -16.08 6.19 3.60
N ASP A 17 -14.84 5.74 3.45
CA ASP A 17 -14.02 5.21 4.54
C ASP A 17 -12.54 5.49 4.29
N SER A 18 -11.83 5.85 5.37
CA SER A 18 -10.49 6.42 5.36
C SER A 18 -9.56 5.77 6.41
N PRO A 19 -9.46 4.42 6.48
CA PRO A 19 -8.66 3.73 7.51
C PRO A 19 -7.19 4.14 7.48
N ARG A 20 -6.68 4.51 6.30
CA ARG A 20 -5.31 4.95 6.12
C ARG A 20 -5.07 6.38 6.62
N ILE A 21 -6.05 7.27 6.46
CA ILE A 21 -6.00 8.60 7.07
C ILE A 21 -6.10 8.45 8.59
N ARG A 22 -7.00 7.60 9.10
CA ARG A 22 -7.08 7.29 10.54
C ARG A 22 -5.77 6.76 11.11
N ALA A 23 -5.05 5.92 10.36
CA ALA A 23 -3.75 5.40 10.77
C ALA A 23 -2.64 6.48 10.76
N LEU A 24 -2.74 7.50 9.90
CA LEU A 24 -1.79 8.60 9.80
C LEU A 24 -1.92 9.62 10.95
N VAL A 25 -3.15 9.90 11.39
CA VAL A 25 -3.45 10.96 12.38
C VAL A 25 -2.64 10.83 13.69
N PRO A 26 -2.49 9.64 14.31
CA PRO A 26 -1.63 9.47 15.48
C PRO A 26 -0.21 9.95 15.24
N ALA A 27 0.38 9.63 14.08
CA ALA A 27 1.74 10.05 13.78
C ALA A 27 1.88 11.57 13.66
N LEU A 28 0.88 12.24 13.07
CA LEU A 28 0.84 13.70 12.98
C LEU A 28 0.74 14.38 14.36
N ASN A 29 0.08 13.75 15.33
CA ASN A 29 -0.12 14.28 16.68
C ASN A 29 1.03 13.94 17.63
N GLU A 30 1.67 12.78 17.49
CA GLU A 30 2.70 12.30 18.40
C GLU A 30 4.10 12.73 17.97
N TYR A 31 4.45 12.51 16.70
CA TYR A 31 5.82 12.68 16.21
C TYR A 31 6.05 14.00 15.48
N PHE A 32 5.01 14.53 14.82
CA PHE A 32 5.14 15.68 13.91
C PHE A 32 4.37 16.92 14.34
N LYS A 33 3.89 16.96 15.59
CA LYS A 33 3.01 18.04 16.07
C LYS A 33 3.63 19.43 15.99
N ASP A 34 4.95 19.52 16.19
CA ASP A 34 5.73 20.77 16.24
C ASP A 34 6.51 20.99 14.92
N SER A 35 6.29 20.15 13.91
CA SER A 35 6.94 20.26 12.60
C SER A 35 6.02 20.96 11.59
N ALA A 36 6.61 21.58 10.57
CA ALA A 36 5.87 21.99 9.37
C ALA A 36 5.75 20.75 8.47
N VAL A 37 4.55 20.17 8.34
CA VAL A 37 4.37 18.86 7.71
C VAL A 37 3.86 19.00 6.28
N ILE A 38 4.59 18.43 5.32
CA ILE A 38 4.18 18.36 3.91
C ILE A 38 3.76 16.92 3.59
N ILE A 39 2.49 16.76 3.26
CA ILE A 39 1.89 15.48 2.87
C ILE A 39 1.89 15.39 1.34
N MET A 40 2.62 14.39 0.86
CA MET A 40 2.58 13.92 -0.52
C MET A 40 1.96 12.52 -0.55
N ALA A 41 1.00 12.28 -1.44
CA ALA A 41 0.32 11.01 -1.61
C ALA A 41 -0.32 10.88 -2.99
N HIS A 42 -0.95 9.74 -3.26
CA HIS A 42 -1.79 9.53 -4.44
C HIS A 42 -3.21 9.14 -4.05
N GLN A 43 -4.14 9.40 -4.97
CA GLN A 43 -5.45 8.77 -5.02
C GLN A 43 -5.62 8.13 -6.41
N SER A 44 -5.98 6.84 -6.45
CA SER A 44 -6.24 6.06 -7.65
C SER A 44 -5.21 6.22 -8.77
N ARG A 45 -5.58 5.99 -10.03
CA ARG A 45 -4.70 6.12 -11.21
C ARG A 45 -5.45 6.81 -12.36
N PRO A 46 -4.74 7.51 -13.27
CA PRO A 46 -5.33 8.09 -14.46
C PRO A 46 -6.23 7.10 -15.21
N GLY A 47 -7.43 7.56 -15.57
CA GLY A 47 -8.46 6.76 -16.24
C GLY A 47 -9.50 6.13 -15.31
N ASN A 48 -9.25 6.09 -13.99
CA ASN A 48 -10.25 5.64 -13.03
C ASN A 48 -11.14 6.80 -12.57
N GLU A 49 -12.41 6.50 -12.27
CA GLU A 49 -13.42 7.50 -11.84
C GLU A 49 -13.05 8.17 -10.51
N ASP A 50 -12.34 7.46 -9.63
CA ASP A 50 -11.87 7.96 -8.33
C ASP A 50 -10.48 8.61 -8.41
N PHE A 51 -9.98 8.95 -9.60
CA PHE A 51 -8.72 9.68 -9.77
C PHE A 51 -8.91 11.19 -9.64
N THR A 52 -8.72 11.71 -8.43
CA THR A 52 -9.10 13.09 -8.07
C THR A 52 -7.89 13.95 -7.66
N ASP A 53 -8.12 15.25 -7.43
CA ASP A 53 -7.24 16.05 -6.57
C ASP A 53 -7.30 15.53 -5.12
N LEU A 54 -6.39 15.98 -4.25
CA LEU A 54 -6.35 15.57 -2.83
C LEU A 54 -7.02 16.58 -1.87
N ASP A 55 -7.84 17.51 -2.38
CA ASP A 55 -8.54 18.49 -1.55
C ASP A 55 -9.55 17.84 -0.60
N ILE A 56 -10.24 16.79 -1.06
CA ILE A 56 -11.16 16.00 -0.22
C ILE A 56 -10.40 15.22 0.87
N HIS A 57 -9.18 14.77 0.58
CA HIS A 57 -8.31 14.12 1.57
C HIS A 57 -7.79 15.12 2.60
N ALA A 58 -7.41 16.32 2.17
CA ALA A 58 -6.99 17.39 3.08
C ALA A 58 -8.11 17.74 4.07
N LYS A 59 -9.35 17.89 3.59
CA LYS A 59 -10.54 18.09 4.45
C LYS A 59 -10.77 16.94 5.42
N GLU A 60 -10.63 15.69 4.96
CA GLU A 60 -10.82 14.52 5.81
C GLU A 60 -9.70 14.38 6.86
N ILE A 61 -8.45 14.72 6.50
CA ILE A 61 -7.33 14.80 7.47
C ILE A 61 -7.63 15.90 8.49
N GLU A 62 -8.05 17.10 8.06
CA GLU A 62 -8.42 18.20 8.96
C GLU A 62 -9.48 17.79 9.98
N LYS A 63 -10.56 17.16 9.50
CA LYS A 63 -11.65 16.66 10.33
C LYS A 63 -11.17 15.67 11.39
N GLN A 64 -10.30 14.72 11.03
CA GLN A 64 -9.83 13.70 11.96
C GLN A 64 -8.70 14.19 12.88
N LEU A 65 -7.86 15.10 12.38
CA LEU A 65 -6.74 15.67 13.11
C LEU A 65 -7.21 16.73 14.13
N GLY A 66 -8.32 17.42 13.84
CA GLY A 66 -8.88 18.46 14.70
C GLY A 66 -8.13 19.79 14.64
N ARG A 67 -7.27 20.01 13.63
CA ARG A 67 -6.57 21.28 13.38
C ARG A 67 -6.44 21.55 11.89
N PRO A 68 -6.25 22.81 11.46
CA PRO A 68 -6.27 23.19 10.05
C PRO A 68 -5.28 22.42 9.18
N VAL A 69 -5.73 21.98 8.00
CA VAL A 69 -4.90 21.34 6.98
C VAL A 69 -5.03 22.11 5.68
N LYS A 70 -3.90 22.67 5.21
CA LYS A 70 -3.84 23.41 3.95
C LYS A 70 -3.80 22.42 2.78
N PHE A 71 -4.35 22.83 1.64
CA PHE A 71 -4.21 22.12 0.37
C PHE A 71 -3.69 23.08 -0.69
N VAL A 72 -2.77 22.60 -1.53
CA VAL A 72 -2.32 23.31 -2.73
C VAL A 72 -2.53 22.43 -3.95
N LYS A 73 -3.17 22.99 -4.99
CA LYS A 73 -3.44 22.29 -6.26
C LYS A 73 -2.19 22.27 -7.17
N ASP A 74 -1.05 21.93 -6.58
CA ASP A 74 0.24 21.83 -7.25
C ASP A 74 1.09 20.77 -6.53
N ILE A 75 2.07 20.21 -7.22
CA ILE A 75 2.97 19.17 -6.71
C ILE A 75 4.36 19.75 -6.44
N TYR A 76 4.93 20.44 -7.42
CA TYR A 76 6.30 20.97 -7.35
C TYR A 76 6.50 22.28 -8.11
N GLY A 77 5.44 22.84 -8.70
CA GLY A 77 5.51 24.14 -9.35
C GLY A 77 5.60 25.29 -8.35
N GLU A 78 5.50 26.51 -8.88
CA GLU A 78 5.67 27.75 -8.11
C GLU A 78 4.69 27.86 -6.94
N GLN A 79 3.44 27.42 -7.11
CA GLN A 79 2.43 27.47 -6.04
C GLN A 79 2.77 26.50 -4.90
N ALA A 80 3.22 25.29 -5.23
CA ALA A 80 3.67 24.33 -4.23
C ALA A 80 4.90 24.85 -3.48
N VAL A 81 5.89 25.37 -4.20
CA VAL A 81 7.12 25.92 -3.61
C VAL A 81 6.82 27.07 -2.67
N GLN A 82 5.94 27.99 -3.06
CA GLN A 82 5.56 29.11 -2.21
C GLN A 82 4.79 28.64 -0.97
N ALA A 83 3.81 27.75 -1.13
CA ALA A 83 3.03 27.20 -0.03
C ALA A 83 3.91 26.44 0.99
N ILE A 84 4.95 25.76 0.53
CA ILE A 84 5.94 25.09 1.39
C ILE A 84 6.77 26.12 2.16
N LYS A 85 7.29 27.16 1.49
CA LYS A 85 8.11 28.20 2.14
C LYS A 85 7.34 29.00 3.20
N ASP A 86 6.03 29.17 3.01
CA ASP A 86 5.15 29.87 3.94
C ASP A 86 4.63 28.98 5.08
N LEU A 87 4.92 27.68 5.05
CA LEU A 87 4.43 26.71 6.03
C LEU A 87 5.16 26.86 7.37
N LYS A 88 4.40 26.97 8.45
CA LYS A 88 4.94 27.17 9.80
C LYS A 88 4.96 25.88 10.60
N PRO A 89 5.84 25.79 11.62
CA PRO A 89 5.79 24.70 12.60
C PRO A 89 4.38 24.49 13.17
N GLY A 90 3.92 23.23 13.17
CA GLY A 90 2.59 22.83 13.60
C GLY A 90 1.50 22.91 12.53
N GLU A 91 1.81 23.44 11.35
CA GLU A 91 0.90 23.42 10.21
C GLU A 91 1.11 22.19 9.32
N VAL A 92 0.03 21.76 8.66
CA VAL A 92 0.05 20.65 7.71
C VAL A 92 -0.39 21.15 6.34
N LEU A 93 0.36 20.78 5.30
CA LEU A 93 0.06 21.07 3.89
C LEU A 93 -0.04 19.77 3.11
N VAL A 94 -1.12 19.60 2.36
CA VAL A 94 -1.30 18.50 1.39
C VAL A 94 -1.03 19.02 -0.02
N LEU A 95 -0.03 18.42 -0.68
CA LEU A 95 0.24 18.65 -2.09
C LEU A 95 -0.79 17.92 -2.96
N ASN A 96 -0.88 18.27 -4.24
CA ASN A 96 -1.81 17.61 -5.13
C ASN A 96 -1.42 16.14 -5.42
N ASN A 97 -2.36 15.38 -6.00
CA ASN A 97 -2.22 13.96 -6.28
C ASN A 97 -0.97 13.68 -7.12
N ILE A 98 0.01 13.01 -6.50
CA ILE A 98 1.33 12.78 -7.08
C ILE A 98 1.29 11.99 -8.40
N ARG A 99 0.24 11.19 -8.63
CA ARG A 99 0.06 10.45 -9.89
C ARG A 99 -0.40 11.31 -11.06
N LYS A 100 -0.64 12.61 -10.84
CA LYS A 100 -0.79 13.61 -11.92
C LYS A 100 0.57 14.04 -12.50
N TYR A 101 1.66 13.79 -11.79
CA TYR A 101 3.00 13.89 -12.35
C TYR A 101 3.31 12.64 -13.16
N GLU A 102 3.47 12.79 -14.48
CA GLU A 102 3.62 11.67 -15.42
C GLU A 102 4.77 10.72 -15.03
N ALA A 103 5.87 11.25 -14.51
CA ALA A 103 7.03 10.45 -14.16
C ALA A 103 6.83 9.60 -12.90
N GLU A 104 5.83 9.89 -12.05
CA GLU A 104 5.60 9.18 -10.78
C GLU A 104 5.49 7.65 -10.97
N MET A 105 4.80 7.19 -12.01
CA MET A 105 4.45 5.77 -12.18
C MET A 105 5.39 5.00 -13.13
N LYS A 106 6.52 5.58 -13.57
CA LYS A 106 7.40 4.96 -14.59
C LYS A 106 8.07 3.65 -14.15
N GLY A 107 8.23 3.40 -12.84
CA GLY A 107 8.84 2.18 -12.34
C GLY A 107 10.36 2.17 -12.51
N TYR A 108 11.07 2.91 -11.66
CA TYR A 108 12.50 3.14 -11.75
C TYR A 108 13.31 1.94 -11.25
N LYS A 109 14.16 1.40 -12.12
CA LYS A 109 15.10 0.31 -11.74
C LYS A 109 16.38 0.87 -11.15
N ASP A 110 16.90 1.94 -11.75
CA ASP A 110 17.97 2.75 -11.18
C ASP A 110 17.35 3.92 -10.43
N PHE A 111 17.54 3.96 -9.11
CA PHE A 111 16.98 5.01 -8.27
C PHE A 111 17.61 6.38 -8.55
N SER A 112 18.82 6.42 -9.12
CA SER A 112 19.48 7.64 -9.57
C SER A 112 18.68 8.36 -10.66
N GLU A 113 17.95 7.63 -11.50
CA GLU A 113 17.06 8.23 -12.50
C GLU A 113 15.87 8.94 -11.83
N ALA A 114 15.32 8.37 -10.76
CA ALA A 114 14.24 8.97 -9.99
C ALA A 114 14.74 10.21 -9.20
N GLU A 115 15.94 10.15 -8.63
CA GLU A 115 16.57 11.28 -7.94
C GLU A 115 16.79 12.49 -8.85
N ASN A 116 16.98 12.24 -10.15
CA ASN A 116 17.26 13.29 -11.13
C ASN A 116 16.02 14.03 -11.65
N LEU A 117 14.81 13.62 -11.25
CA LEU A 117 13.56 14.23 -11.66
C LEU A 117 13.40 15.66 -11.13
N ASP A 118 12.81 16.53 -11.94
CA ASP A 118 12.57 17.95 -11.59
C ASP A 118 11.80 18.10 -10.28
N MET A 119 10.80 17.24 -10.06
CA MET A 119 10.02 17.23 -8.83
C MET A 119 10.89 17.00 -7.59
N ILE A 120 11.81 16.03 -7.65
CA ILE A 120 12.72 15.72 -6.53
C ILE A 120 13.70 16.87 -6.34
N LYS A 121 14.35 17.32 -7.41
CA LYS A 121 15.33 18.42 -7.39
C LYS A 121 14.73 19.72 -6.87
N THR A 122 13.44 19.94 -7.09
CA THR A 122 12.72 21.13 -6.63
C THR A 122 12.31 21.02 -5.16
N LEU A 123 11.77 19.87 -4.73
CA LEU A 123 11.19 19.73 -3.40
C LEU A 123 12.20 19.36 -2.32
N PHE A 124 13.20 18.53 -2.66
CA PHE A 124 14.16 18.02 -1.67
C PHE A 124 14.95 19.14 -0.95
N PRO A 125 15.41 20.22 -1.63
CA PRO A 125 16.08 21.32 -0.94
C PRO A 125 15.18 22.16 -0.02
N LEU A 126 13.86 21.99 -0.07
CA LEU A 126 12.89 22.74 0.72
C LEU A 126 12.49 22.04 2.02
N VAL A 127 13.02 20.84 2.28
CA VAL A 127 12.65 20.01 3.43
C VAL A 127 13.89 19.53 4.19
N ASP A 128 13.79 19.50 5.52
CA ASP A 128 14.86 18.97 6.37
C ASP A 128 14.89 17.43 6.36
N TYR A 129 13.71 16.82 6.27
CA TYR A 129 13.53 15.37 6.34
C TYR A 129 12.50 14.88 5.32
N VAL A 130 12.79 13.75 4.68
CA VAL A 130 11.81 13.00 3.91
C VAL A 130 11.43 11.72 4.65
N ILE A 131 10.16 11.62 5.04
CA ILE A 131 9.60 10.44 5.68
C ILE A 131 8.74 9.68 4.67
N VAL A 132 9.06 8.41 4.43
CA VAL A 132 8.28 7.51 3.58
C VAL A 132 7.48 6.55 4.46
N ASP A 133 6.23 6.94 4.71
CA ASP A 133 5.26 6.25 5.56
C ASP A 133 4.12 5.62 4.74
N ALA A 134 4.50 4.98 3.63
CA ALA A 134 3.58 4.46 2.63
C ALA A 134 3.85 2.97 2.34
N PHE A 135 3.83 2.12 3.37
CA PHE A 135 4.11 0.68 3.23
C PHE A 135 3.27 -0.01 2.15
N GLY A 136 1.99 0.34 2.03
CA GLY A 136 1.09 -0.18 0.98
C GLY A 136 1.57 0.12 -0.45
N ALA A 137 2.43 1.10 -0.64
CA ALA A 137 3.07 1.46 -1.91
C ALA A 137 4.55 1.08 -1.98
N ALA A 138 5.15 0.50 -0.94
CA ALA A 138 6.58 0.19 -0.86
C ALA A 138 7.04 -0.84 -1.91
N HIS A 139 6.12 -1.68 -2.40
CA HIS A 139 6.38 -2.63 -3.51
C HIS A 139 6.52 -1.96 -4.89
N ARG A 140 6.45 -0.61 -4.96
CA ARG A 140 6.49 0.14 -6.21
C ARG A 140 7.70 1.05 -6.24
N ALA A 141 8.52 0.91 -7.28
CA ALA A 141 9.63 1.83 -7.55
C ALA A 141 9.14 3.12 -8.24
N HIS A 142 8.20 3.81 -7.60
CA HIS A 142 7.66 5.10 -8.07
C HIS A 142 8.57 6.26 -7.65
N ALA A 143 8.53 7.37 -8.38
CA ALA A 143 9.39 8.54 -8.12
C ALA A 143 9.34 9.00 -6.66
N SER A 144 8.13 9.22 -6.12
CA SER A 144 7.94 9.67 -4.74
C SER A 144 8.26 8.63 -3.66
N ILE A 145 8.55 7.39 -4.04
CA ILE A 145 8.90 6.30 -3.11
C ILE A 145 10.41 6.09 -3.07
N VAL A 146 11.10 6.12 -4.22
CA VAL A 146 12.53 5.75 -4.32
C VAL A 146 13.45 6.90 -4.70
N GLY A 147 12.90 8.02 -5.20
CA GLY A 147 13.70 9.10 -5.79
C GLY A 147 14.26 10.11 -4.80
N TRP A 148 14.20 9.89 -3.49
CA TRP A 148 14.70 10.88 -2.53
C TRP A 148 16.15 10.58 -2.14
N PRO A 149 17.10 11.52 -2.32
CA PRO A 149 18.52 11.27 -1.99
C PRO A 149 18.76 10.85 -0.54
N LYS A 150 17.93 11.36 0.38
CA LYS A 150 17.90 10.94 1.79
C LYS A 150 16.45 10.82 2.25
N MET A 151 16.10 9.66 2.80
CA MET A 151 14.77 9.39 3.35
C MET A 151 14.83 8.41 4.51
N MET A 152 13.80 8.44 5.35
CA MET A 152 13.63 7.55 6.49
C MET A 152 12.26 6.88 6.42
N ALA A 153 12.14 5.67 6.99
CA ALA A 153 10.85 5.04 7.20
C ALA A 153 10.04 5.87 8.21
N GLY A 154 8.74 6.03 7.95
CA GLY A 154 7.82 6.58 8.93
C GLY A 154 7.32 5.53 9.93
N PRO A 155 6.57 5.95 10.97
CA PRO A 155 6.12 5.06 12.04
C PRO A 155 5.25 3.89 11.57
N ILE A 156 4.39 4.08 10.56
CA ILE A 156 3.57 3.01 9.99
C ILE A 156 4.46 2.03 9.23
N THR A 157 5.32 2.52 8.35
CA THR A 157 6.26 1.68 7.60
C THR A 157 7.18 0.88 8.54
N ASP A 158 7.72 1.52 9.58
CA ASP A 158 8.61 0.88 10.55
C ASP A 158 7.90 -0.25 11.31
N LYS A 159 6.69 0.02 11.82
CA LYS A 159 5.85 -0.99 12.48
C LYS A 159 5.52 -2.17 11.55
N GLU A 160 5.20 -1.90 10.28
CA GLU A 160 4.91 -2.95 9.30
C GLU A 160 6.16 -3.79 8.98
N LEU A 161 7.34 -3.16 8.89
CA LEU A 161 8.61 -3.86 8.71
C LEU A 161 8.94 -4.77 9.91
N ASP A 162 8.73 -4.29 11.13
CA ASP A 162 8.94 -5.09 12.34
C ASP A 162 8.00 -6.28 12.42
N ASN A 163 6.72 -6.09 12.09
CA ASN A 163 5.76 -7.18 12.01
C ASN A 163 6.17 -8.19 10.94
N LEU A 164 6.62 -7.72 9.77
CA LEU A 164 7.07 -8.59 8.69
C LEU A 164 8.33 -9.36 9.07
N LYS A 165 9.29 -8.75 9.76
CA LYS A 165 10.50 -9.43 10.26
C LYS A 165 10.16 -10.53 11.25
N LYS A 166 9.26 -10.27 12.20
CA LYS A 166 8.78 -11.29 13.16
C LYS A 166 8.19 -12.50 12.43
N ILE A 167 7.39 -12.25 11.39
CA ILE A 167 6.77 -13.30 10.57
C ILE A 167 7.82 -14.04 9.72
N MET A 168 8.82 -13.33 9.18
CA MET A 168 9.73 -13.87 8.16
C MET A 168 11.00 -14.50 8.71
N GLU A 169 11.53 -14.03 9.85
CA GLU A 169 12.83 -14.44 10.38
C GLU A 169 12.70 -15.37 11.59
N ALA A 170 11.78 -15.07 12.51
CA ALA A 170 11.62 -15.83 13.75
C ALA A 170 10.14 -15.89 14.16
N PRO A 171 9.28 -16.59 13.38
CA PRO A 171 7.88 -16.69 13.72
C PRO A 171 7.70 -17.47 15.02
N ASP A 172 6.87 -16.93 15.92
CA ASP A 172 6.40 -17.66 17.09
C ASP A 172 5.64 -18.91 16.64
N LYS A 173 5.97 -20.06 17.24
CA LYS A 173 5.36 -21.35 16.89
C LYS A 173 4.29 -21.76 17.91
N PRO A 174 3.18 -22.39 17.46
CA PRO A 174 2.87 -22.73 16.07
C PRO A 174 2.42 -21.50 15.25
N MET A 175 2.96 -21.35 14.03
CA MET A 175 2.55 -20.33 13.09
C MET A 175 1.44 -20.87 12.17
N ALA A 176 0.31 -20.17 12.13
CA ALA A 176 -0.80 -20.46 11.23
C ALA A 176 -1.10 -19.29 10.29
N MET A 177 -1.37 -19.58 9.02
CA MET A 177 -1.83 -18.59 8.03
C MET A 177 -3.30 -18.83 7.72
N LEU A 178 -4.14 -17.80 7.89
CA LEU A 178 -5.51 -17.78 7.37
C LEU A 178 -5.50 -17.21 5.95
N ILE A 179 -5.95 -18.02 4.99
CA ILE A 179 -5.79 -17.74 3.56
C ILE A 179 -7.15 -17.72 2.87
N GLY A 180 -7.41 -16.64 2.14
CA GLY A 180 -8.62 -16.46 1.35
C GLY A 180 -8.52 -15.25 0.42
N GLY A 181 -9.68 -14.83 -0.11
CA GLY A 181 -9.80 -13.69 -1.01
C GLY A 181 -9.84 -14.06 -2.50
N ALA A 182 -9.99 -13.04 -3.34
CA ALA A 182 -10.28 -13.20 -4.77
C ALA A 182 -9.12 -13.79 -5.60
N LYS A 183 -7.87 -13.57 -5.17
CA LYS A 183 -6.66 -14.00 -5.89
C LYS A 183 -6.17 -15.36 -5.40
N ALA A 184 -6.98 -16.40 -5.64
CA ALA A 184 -6.76 -17.73 -5.06
C ALA A 184 -5.36 -18.28 -5.33
N ILE A 185 -4.88 -18.22 -6.58
CA ILE A 185 -3.58 -18.79 -6.93
C ILE A 185 -2.39 -18.05 -6.31
N ASP A 186 -2.43 -16.72 -6.25
CA ASP A 186 -1.35 -15.92 -5.65
C ASP A 186 -1.20 -16.27 -4.16
N LYS A 187 -2.34 -16.42 -3.48
CA LYS A 187 -2.42 -16.79 -2.08
C LYS A 187 -1.95 -18.22 -1.83
N PHE A 188 -2.32 -19.14 -2.72
CA PHE A 188 -1.83 -20.52 -2.69
C PHE A 188 -0.30 -20.60 -2.86
N LYS A 189 0.27 -19.87 -3.83
CA LYS A 189 1.72 -19.80 -4.04
C LYS A 189 2.45 -19.21 -2.84
N ALA A 190 1.89 -18.18 -2.20
CA ALA A 190 2.43 -17.62 -0.96
C ALA A 190 2.40 -18.63 0.20
N MET A 191 1.32 -19.41 0.34
CA MET A 191 1.23 -20.51 1.32
C MET A 191 2.33 -21.54 1.09
N LYS A 192 2.45 -22.04 -0.15
CA LYS A 192 3.45 -23.02 -0.55
C LYS A 192 4.86 -22.54 -0.21
N TYR A 193 5.18 -21.30 -0.57
CA TYR A 193 6.47 -20.70 -0.27
C TYR A 193 6.79 -20.73 1.23
N ASN A 194 5.83 -20.38 2.09
CA ASN A 194 6.06 -20.39 3.54
C ASN A 194 6.18 -21.80 4.12
N PHE A 195 5.45 -22.79 3.58
CA PHE A 195 5.65 -24.19 3.95
C PHE A 195 7.03 -24.72 3.51
N ASP A 196 7.43 -24.46 2.25
CA ASP A 196 8.72 -24.92 1.70
C ASP A 196 9.94 -24.32 2.40
N ASN A 197 9.79 -23.16 3.03
CA ASN A 197 10.83 -22.49 3.81
C ASN A 197 10.68 -22.72 5.32
N GLU A 198 9.89 -23.71 5.74
CA GLU A 198 9.70 -24.12 7.14
C GLU A 198 9.21 -23.01 8.09
N LYS A 199 8.58 -21.97 7.51
CA LYS A 199 8.04 -20.82 8.25
C LYS A 199 6.63 -21.10 8.76
N LEU A 200 5.89 -21.98 8.11
CA LEU A 200 4.48 -22.23 8.37
C LEU A 200 4.23 -23.62 8.97
N ASP A 201 3.52 -23.67 10.10
CA ASP A 201 3.10 -24.93 10.72
C ASP A 201 1.72 -25.37 10.21
N TYR A 202 0.79 -24.42 10.05
CA TYR A 202 -0.58 -24.69 9.57
C TYR A 202 -1.09 -23.64 8.56
N ALA A 203 -1.93 -24.06 7.63
CA ALA A 203 -2.68 -23.15 6.76
C ALA A 203 -4.17 -23.42 6.91
N LEU A 204 -4.96 -22.37 7.14
CA LEU A 204 -6.42 -22.40 7.17
C LEU A 204 -6.90 -21.82 5.84
N CYS A 205 -7.39 -22.66 4.93
CA CYS A 205 -7.82 -22.25 3.61
C CYS A 205 -9.34 -21.98 3.58
N SER A 206 -9.73 -20.85 3.00
CA SER A 206 -11.13 -20.43 2.88
C SER A 206 -11.42 -19.78 1.53
N GLY A 207 -12.70 -19.61 1.21
CA GLY A 207 -13.16 -18.95 -0.01
C GLY A 207 -12.62 -19.62 -1.27
N LEU A 208 -12.26 -18.81 -2.28
CA LEU A 208 -11.79 -19.31 -3.57
C LEU A 208 -10.48 -20.12 -3.48
N THR A 209 -9.66 -19.92 -2.44
CA THR A 209 -8.45 -20.75 -2.26
C THR A 209 -8.82 -22.18 -1.85
N ALA A 210 -9.80 -22.35 -0.96
CA ALA A 210 -10.29 -23.68 -0.60
C ALA A 210 -10.99 -24.37 -1.78
N ILE A 211 -11.81 -23.63 -2.53
CA ILE A 211 -12.47 -24.11 -3.75
C ILE A 211 -11.42 -24.58 -4.77
N LEU A 212 -10.36 -23.79 -5.00
CA LEU A 212 -9.26 -24.13 -5.90
C LEU A 212 -8.60 -25.47 -5.54
N ILE A 213 -8.33 -25.69 -4.26
CA ILE A 213 -7.76 -26.94 -3.76
C ILE A 213 -8.74 -28.10 -3.98
N PHE A 214 -10.01 -27.93 -3.58
CA PHE A 214 -11.00 -28.99 -3.72
C PHE A 214 -11.27 -29.39 -5.17
N GLU A 215 -11.36 -28.44 -6.09
CA GLU A 215 -11.54 -28.74 -7.52
C GLU A 215 -10.29 -29.39 -8.15
N ALA A 216 -9.09 -28.98 -7.73
CA ALA A 216 -7.86 -29.66 -8.16
C ALA A 216 -7.84 -31.14 -7.74
N LEU A 217 -8.37 -31.44 -6.54
CA LEU A 217 -8.57 -32.79 -6.01
C LEU A 217 -9.79 -33.51 -6.61
N GLY A 218 -10.48 -32.92 -7.59
CA GLY A 218 -11.60 -33.54 -8.30
C GLY A 218 -12.95 -33.44 -7.58
N LYS A 219 -13.08 -32.63 -6.53
CA LYS A 219 -14.38 -32.38 -5.87
C LYS A 219 -15.12 -31.27 -6.63
N ASN A 220 -16.38 -31.53 -7.00
CA ASN A 220 -17.22 -30.55 -7.67
C ASN A 220 -17.71 -29.48 -6.68
N MET A 221 -17.31 -28.22 -6.90
CA MET A 221 -17.70 -27.06 -6.07
C MET A 221 -18.80 -26.21 -6.72
N GLY A 222 -19.37 -26.66 -7.83
CA GLY A 222 -20.42 -25.98 -8.59
C GLY A 222 -19.90 -25.08 -9.70
N GLU A 223 -20.66 -25.00 -10.80
CA GLU A 223 -20.26 -24.32 -12.04
C GLU A 223 -19.88 -22.84 -11.85
N VAL A 224 -20.62 -22.12 -11.01
CA VAL A 224 -20.32 -20.70 -10.72
C VAL A 224 -18.94 -20.54 -10.09
N ASN A 225 -18.57 -21.43 -9.16
CA ASN A 225 -17.27 -21.41 -8.50
C ASN A 225 -16.16 -21.83 -9.46
N HIS A 226 -16.38 -22.90 -10.22
CA HIS A 226 -15.46 -23.37 -11.27
C HIS A 226 -15.10 -22.24 -12.23
N ASN A 227 -16.10 -21.54 -12.76
CA ASN A 227 -15.90 -20.46 -13.73
C ASN A 227 -15.01 -19.32 -13.21
N ILE A 228 -15.01 -19.07 -11.90
CA ILE A 228 -14.16 -18.03 -11.29
C ILE A 228 -12.69 -18.46 -11.26
N ILE A 229 -12.41 -19.75 -11.04
CA ILE A 229 -11.05 -20.27 -10.85
C ILE A 229 -10.49 -21.05 -12.04
N ALA A 230 -11.29 -21.33 -13.08
CA ALA A 230 -10.97 -22.30 -14.13
C ALA A 230 -9.59 -22.06 -14.76
N LYS A 231 -9.28 -20.81 -15.09
CA LYS A 231 -7.98 -20.43 -15.67
C LYS A 231 -6.80 -20.70 -14.74
N ASP A 232 -6.96 -20.35 -13.46
CA ASP A 232 -5.93 -20.56 -12.44
C ASP A 232 -5.74 -22.05 -12.15
N LEU A 233 -6.85 -22.80 -12.11
CA LEU A 233 -6.86 -24.24 -11.91
C LEU A 233 -6.15 -24.97 -13.05
N GLU A 234 -6.53 -24.70 -14.30
CA GLU A 234 -5.94 -25.33 -15.49
C GLU A 234 -4.42 -25.10 -15.55
N ALA A 235 -3.97 -23.86 -15.30
CA ALA A 235 -2.57 -23.51 -15.39
C ALA A 235 -1.70 -24.01 -14.23
N ASN A 236 -2.29 -24.40 -13.09
CA ASN A 236 -1.54 -24.70 -11.86
C ASN A 236 -1.99 -26.01 -11.18
N LYS A 237 -2.76 -26.87 -11.86
CA LYS A 237 -3.37 -28.08 -11.28
C LYS A 237 -2.36 -28.98 -10.57
N ASP A 238 -1.26 -29.32 -11.24
CA ASP A 238 -0.23 -30.21 -10.69
C ASP A 238 0.46 -29.57 -9.48
N LEU A 239 0.79 -28.27 -9.57
CA LEU A 239 1.35 -27.51 -8.46
C LEU A 239 0.43 -27.57 -7.22
N ILE A 240 -0.89 -27.47 -7.42
CA ILE A 240 -1.87 -27.49 -6.34
C ILE A 240 -1.94 -28.87 -5.71
N ILE A 241 -2.06 -29.93 -6.51
CA ILE A 241 -2.12 -31.31 -6.03
C ILE A 241 -0.84 -31.67 -5.28
N ASP A 242 0.33 -31.46 -5.88
CA ASP A 242 1.62 -31.81 -5.29
C ASP A 242 1.85 -31.11 -3.95
N THR A 243 1.48 -29.82 -3.88
CA THR A 243 1.61 -29.05 -2.64
C THR A 243 0.62 -29.52 -1.59
N TYR A 244 -0.63 -29.82 -1.97
CA TYR A 244 -1.62 -30.35 -1.03
C TYR A 244 -1.18 -31.69 -0.47
N GLU A 245 -0.78 -32.65 -1.31
CA GLU A 245 -0.34 -33.97 -0.85
C GLU A 245 0.89 -33.88 0.07
N LYS A 246 1.84 -33.00 -0.25
CA LYS A 246 3.04 -32.76 0.58
C LYS A 246 2.69 -32.22 1.98
N TYR A 247 1.63 -31.43 2.12
CA TYR A 247 1.28 -30.70 3.34
C TYR A 247 -0.14 -30.98 3.87
N LYS A 248 -0.77 -32.09 3.46
CA LYS A 248 -2.19 -32.35 3.71
C LYS A 248 -2.59 -32.32 5.18
N ASP A 249 -1.71 -32.78 6.08
CA ASP A 249 -1.96 -32.80 7.53
C ASP A 249 -1.79 -31.41 8.18
N LYS A 250 -1.33 -30.43 7.40
CA LYS A 250 -1.09 -29.04 7.82
C LYS A 250 -2.04 -28.05 7.13
N ILE A 251 -2.76 -28.46 6.09
CA ILE A 251 -3.74 -27.64 5.36
C ILE A 251 -5.15 -28.01 5.84
N LEU A 252 -5.82 -27.04 6.47
CA LEU A 252 -7.14 -27.13 7.09
C LEU A 252 -8.19 -26.39 6.25
#